data_AF-A0A832GYJ0-F1
#
_entry.id   AF-A0A832GYJ0-F1
#
_cell.length_a   1.000
_cell.length_b   1.000
_cell.length_c   1.000
_cell.angle_alpha   90.00
_cell.angle_beta   90.00
_cell.angle_gamma   90.00
#
_symmetry.space_group_name_H-M   'P 1'
#
loop_
_entity.id
_entity.type
_entity.pdbx_description
1 polymer ?
#
loop_
_entity_poly.entity_id
_entity_poly.type
_entity_poly.pdbx_seq_one_letter_code
_entity_poly.pdbx_strand_id
1 'polypeptide(L)'
;MGDEPFIVRADTGRQKVGAFIADFVKTSVGTLLYTGKRVGVASHLHGLVAEDVPSFTIYAKSLGVEPVEPELKSALRTLERMMARRGLSPTNAVRRLLERVFYVTERERLQAGVKRGRFSP
;
A
#
# COMPACT_ATOMS: atom_id res chain seq x y z
N MET A 1 23.45 -3.58 32.76
CA MET A 1 22.54 -4.75 32.82
C MET A 1 21.14 -4.19 32.61
N GLY A 2 20.72 -4.04 31.36
CA GLY A 2 19.47 -3.37 31.00
C GLY A 2 18.62 -4.33 30.19
N ASP A 3 17.37 -4.49 30.60
CA ASP A 3 16.44 -5.52 30.18
C ASP A 3 16.27 -5.57 28.65
N GLU A 4 16.78 -6.63 28.04
CA GLU A 4 16.39 -6.98 26.67
C GLU A 4 14.93 -7.44 26.67
N PRO A 5 14.09 -7.00 25.71
CA PRO A 5 12.70 -7.38 25.67
C PRO A 5 12.57 -8.90 25.50
N PHE A 6 11.82 -9.54 26.42
CA PHE A 6 11.42 -10.94 26.29
C PHE A 6 10.54 -11.12 25.05
N ILE A 7 11.14 -11.42 23.89
CA ILE A 7 10.38 -11.89 22.73
C ILE A 7 10.10 -13.38 22.93
N VAL A 8 8.94 -13.68 23.52
CA VAL A 8 8.43 -15.05 23.59
C VAL A 8 7.94 -15.44 22.20
N ARG A 9 8.64 -16.40 21.56
CA ARG A 9 8.15 -17.04 20.34
C ARG A 9 7.05 -18.03 20.72
N ALA A 10 5.82 -17.74 20.28
CA ALA A 10 4.68 -18.63 20.45
C ALA A 10 4.35 -19.30 19.11
N ASP A 11 4.27 -20.64 19.11
CA ASP A 11 3.80 -21.39 17.96
C ASP A 11 2.30 -21.15 17.75
N THR A 12 1.92 -20.77 16.54
CA THR A 12 0.52 -20.48 16.18
C THR A 12 -0.24 -21.72 15.71
N GLY A 13 0.45 -22.84 15.44
CA GLY A 13 -0.13 -24.06 14.85
C GLY A 13 -0.63 -23.88 13.41
N ARG A 14 -0.39 -22.72 12.76
CA ARG A 14 -0.86 -22.41 11.41
C ARG A 14 0.24 -22.60 10.38
N GLN A 15 -0.09 -23.27 9.27
CA GLN A 15 0.82 -23.47 8.14
C GLN A 15 0.82 -22.32 7.12
N LYS A 16 -0.23 -21.49 7.12
CA LYS A 16 -0.44 -20.43 6.11
C LYS A 16 -0.76 -19.09 6.77
N VAL A 17 -0.26 -18.02 6.18
CA VAL A 17 -0.57 -16.63 6.53
C VAL A 17 -1.11 -15.92 5.28
N GLY A 18 -2.23 -15.20 5.42
CA GLY A 18 -2.82 -14.44 4.31
C GLY A 18 -1.93 -13.29 3.84
N ALA A 19 -2.36 -12.58 2.80
CA ALA A 19 -1.77 -11.29 2.47
C ALA A 19 -2.26 -10.21 3.46
N PHE A 20 -1.43 -9.21 3.69
CA PHE A 20 -1.75 -8.04 4.51
C PHE A 20 -2.09 -6.89 3.58
N ILE A 21 -3.32 -6.40 3.63
CA ILE A 21 -3.82 -5.32 2.77
C ILE A 21 -4.20 -4.13 3.64
N ALA A 22 -3.49 -3.02 3.49
CA ALA A 22 -3.75 -1.81 4.24
C ALA A 22 -4.95 -1.01 3.69
N ASP A 23 -5.26 0.11 4.34
CA ASP A 23 -6.38 0.96 3.97
C ASP A 23 -6.22 1.59 2.57
N PHE A 24 -7.35 1.80 1.90
CA PHE A 24 -7.47 2.50 0.61
C PHE A 24 -6.73 1.86 -0.57
N VAL A 25 -6.28 0.62 -0.42
CA VAL A 25 -5.75 -0.19 -1.52
C VAL A 25 -6.81 -0.41 -2.59
N LYS A 26 -6.40 -0.40 -3.85
CA LYS A 26 -7.26 -0.75 -4.99
C LYS A 26 -6.62 -1.87 -5.77
N THR A 27 -7.43 -2.83 -6.18
CA THR A 27 -7.01 -3.93 -7.05
C THR A 27 -7.75 -3.83 -8.36
N SER A 28 -7.04 -4.02 -9.46
CA SER A 28 -7.69 -4.24 -10.75
C SER A 28 -8.32 -5.62 -10.80
N VAL A 29 -9.32 -5.79 -11.67
CA VAL A 29 -9.87 -7.11 -11.97
C VAL A 29 -8.76 -8.03 -12.46
N GLY A 30 -8.72 -9.26 -11.95
CA GLY A 30 -7.69 -10.25 -12.30
C GLY A 30 -6.35 -10.06 -11.59
N THR A 31 -6.25 -9.18 -10.58
CA THR A 31 -5.04 -9.09 -9.75
C THR A 31 -4.82 -10.38 -8.98
N LEU A 32 -3.64 -10.99 -9.12
CA LEU A 32 -3.20 -12.15 -8.36
C LEU A 32 -2.21 -11.69 -7.27
N LEU A 33 -2.49 -11.99 -6.01
CA LEU A 33 -1.66 -11.56 -4.87
C LEU A 33 -1.16 -12.78 -4.11
N TYR A 34 0.17 -12.90 -3.99
CA TYR A 34 0.77 -13.95 -3.17
C TYR A 34 0.48 -13.75 -1.68
N THR A 35 0.29 -14.87 -0.98
CA THR A 35 0.10 -14.89 0.48
C THR A 35 1.37 -14.43 1.22
N GLY A 36 1.22 -13.89 2.42
CA GLY A 36 2.33 -13.36 3.22
C GLY A 36 2.91 -12.03 2.73
N LYS A 37 2.41 -11.49 1.62
CA LYS A 37 2.83 -10.18 1.09
C LYS A 37 2.07 -9.04 1.76
N ARG A 38 2.76 -7.91 1.90
CA ARG A 38 2.23 -6.69 2.47
C ARG A 38 1.93 -5.68 1.37
N VAL A 39 0.75 -5.08 1.40
CA VAL A 39 0.35 -4.01 0.50
C VAL A 39 0.04 -2.77 1.33
N GLY A 40 0.83 -1.73 1.13
CA GLY A 40 0.75 -0.48 1.87
C GLY A 40 -0.45 0.39 1.49
N VAL A 41 -0.64 1.44 2.29
CA VAL A 41 -1.80 2.33 2.22
C VAL A 41 -1.90 3.00 0.85
N ALA A 42 -3.12 3.10 0.33
CA ALA A 42 -3.43 3.79 -0.92
C ALA A 42 -2.67 3.29 -2.17
N SER A 43 -2.20 2.04 -2.17
CA SER A 43 -1.55 1.42 -3.32
C SER A 43 -2.56 0.88 -4.34
N HIS A 44 -2.18 0.88 -5.62
CA HIS A 44 -2.98 0.34 -6.71
C HIS A 44 -2.28 -0.86 -7.32
N LEU A 45 -2.96 -2.00 -7.38
CA LEU A 45 -2.41 -3.27 -7.82
C LEU A 45 -2.98 -3.67 -9.18
N HIS A 46 -2.08 -4.13 -10.04
CA HIS A 46 -2.38 -4.66 -11.36
C HIS A 46 -1.54 -5.93 -11.60
N GLY A 47 -2.13 -6.93 -12.23
CA GLY A 47 -1.43 -8.17 -12.60
C GLY A 47 -1.02 -9.02 -11.39
N LEU A 48 0.18 -9.61 -11.45
CA LEU A 48 0.74 -10.48 -10.43
C LEU A 48 1.58 -9.68 -9.42
N VAL A 49 1.17 -9.74 -8.15
CA VAL A 49 1.85 -9.14 -7.00
C VAL A 49 2.55 -10.25 -6.19
N ALA A 50 3.84 -10.41 -6.43
CA ALA A 50 4.68 -11.45 -5.81
C ALA A 50 5.65 -10.91 -4.74
N GLU A 51 5.68 -9.60 -4.53
CA GLU A 51 6.55 -8.90 -3.57
C GLU A 51 5.75 -7.93 -2.69
N ASP A 52 6.38 -7.45 -1.62
CA ASP A 52 5.76 -6.43 -0.77
C ASP A 52 5.65 -5.11 -1.55
N VAL A 53 4.51 -4.45 -1.46
CA VAL A 53 4.20 -3.20 -2.14
C VAL A 53 4.13 -2.07 -1.12
N PRO A 54 5.05 -1.09 -1.14
CA PRO A 54 5.03 0.04 -0.21
C PRO A 54 3.76 0.88 -0.32
N SER A 55 3.47 1.68 0.71
CA SER A 55 2.37 2.64 0.68
C SER A 55 2.55 3.66 -0.44
N PHE A 56 1.46 4.06 -1.09
CA PHE A 56 1.42 4.99 -2.22
C PHE A 56 2.23 4.49 -3.42
N THR A 57 1.95 3.26 -3.86
CA THR A 57 2.59 2.66 -5.03
C THR A 57 1.53 2.18 -6.02
N ILE A 58 1.65 2.59 -7.28
CA ILE A 58 0.96 1.96 -8.40
C ILE A 58 1.88 0.84 -8.91
N TYR A 59 1.47 -0.39 -8.66
CA TYR A 59 2.24 -1.60 -8.92
C TYR A 59 1.64 -2.35 -10.11
N ALA A 60 2.41 -2.47 -11.18
CA ALA A 60 2.02 -3.17 -12.42
C ALA A 60 3.22 -3.90 -13.05
N LYS A 61 4.16 -4.37 -12.22
CA LYS A 61 5.46 -4.90 -12.66
C LYS A 61 5.33 -6.12 -13.57
N SER A 62 4.38 -7.02 -13.29
CA SER A 62 4.12 -8.17 -14.16
C SER A 62 3.55 -7.79 -15.53
N LEU A 63 3.13 -6.54 -15.72
CA LEU A 63 2.66 -5.98 -16.98
C LEU A 63 3.76 -5.16 -17.69
N GLY A 64 5.00 -5.20 -17.19
CA GLY A 64 6.13 -4.48 -17.77
C GLY A 64 6.24 -3.01 -17.36
N VAL A 65 5.47 -2.57 -16.36
CA VAL A 65 5.49 -1.18 -15.88
C VAL A 65 6.19 -1.10 -14.54
N GLU A 66 7.22 -0.26 -14.46
CA GLU A 66 7.94 0.02 -13.21
C GLU A 66 7.00 0.63 -12.15
N PRO A 67 7.17 0.30 -10.85
CA PRO A 67 6.33 0.86 -9.79
C PRO A 67 6.40 2.39 -9.73
N VAL A 68 5.22 3.03 -9.64
CA VAL A 68 5.10 4.49 -9.65
C VAL A 68 4.55 5.03 -8.33
N GLU A 69 5.21 6.03 -7.76
CA GLU A 69 4.70 6.85 -6.66
C GLU A 69 3.78 7.93 -7.26
N PRO A 70 2.47 7.92 -6.94
CA PRO A 70 1.57 8.97 -7.38
C PRO A 70 1.81 10.24 -6.55
N GLU A 71 1.56 11.40 -7.16
CA GLU A 71 1.49 12.66 -6.42
C GLU A 71 0.50 12.55 -5.24
N LEU A 72 0.86 13.09 -4.08
CA LEU A 72 -0.03 13.14 -2.90
C LEU A 72 -1.40 13.76 -3.20
N LYS A 73 -1.43 14.84 -4.00
CA LYS A 73 -2.68 15.47 -4.44
C LYS A 73 -3.54 14.51 -5.28
N SER A 74 -2.92 13.66 -6.09
CA SER A 74 -3.61 12.63 -6.86
C SER A 74 -4.18 11.53 -5.96
N ALA A 75 -3.42 11.11 -4.94
CA ALA A 75 -3.90 10.15 -3.94
C ALA A 75 -5.11 10.69 -3.15
N LEU A 76 -5.05 11.94 -2.67
CA LEU A 76 -6.16 12.60 -1.97
C LEU A 76 -7.40 12.75 -2.84
N ARG A 77 -7.26 13.19 -4.10
CA ARG A 77 -8.37 13.23 -5.06
C ARG A 77 -8.98 11.85 -5.31
N THR A 78 -8.15 10.82 -5.31
CA THR A 78 -8.62 9.45 -5.48
C THR A 78 -9.42 8.98 -4.26
N LEU A 79 -8.98 9.31 -3.04
CA LEU A 79 -9.73 9.08 -1.80
C LEU A 79 -11.11 9.76 -1.86
N GLU A 80 -11.15 11.04 -2.21
CA GLU A 80 -12.40 11.80 -2.35
C GLU A 80 -13.39 11.12 -3.31
N ARG A 81 -12.93 10.80 -4.52
CA ARG A 81 -13.75 10.11 -5.53
C ARG A 81 -14.25 8.75 -5.05
N MET A 82 -13.40 8.00 -4.35
CA MET A 82 -13.76 6.69 -3.83
C MET A 82 -14.85 6.77 -2.74
N MET A 83 -14.76 7.76 -1.84
CA MET A 83 -15.74 7.96 -0.77
C MET A 83 -17.06 8.53 -1.31
N ALA A 84 -17.00 9.48 -2.26
CA ALA A 84 -18.18 10.11 -2.85
C ALA A 84 -19.12 9.10 -3.53
N ARG A 85 -18.57 8.05 -4.16
CA ARG A 85 -19.36 6.94 -4.74
C ARG A 85 -20.23 6.18 -3.72
N ARG A 86 -19.91 6.31 -2.43
CA ARG A 86 -20.66 5.72 -1.31
C ARG A 86 -21.48 6.75 -0.54
N GLY A 87 -21.63 7.97 -1.08
CA GLY A 87 -22.29 9.08 -0.40
C GLY A 87 -21.51 9.65 0.79
N LEU A 88 -20.19 9.41 0.86
CA LEU A 88 -19.34 9.84 1.96
C LEU A 88 -18.33 10.91 1.52
N SER A 89 -17.86 11.73 2.47
CA SER A 89 -16.76 12.68 2.28
C SER A 89 -15.63 12.39 3.26
N PRO A 90 -14.34 12.44 2.85
CA PRO A 90 -13.23 12.25 3.78
C PRO A 90 -13.18 13.41 4.77
N THR A 91 -13.17 13.05 6.06
CA THR A 91 -12.98 14.03 7.14
C THR A 91 -11.59 14.65 7.07
N ASN A 92 -11.42 15.82 7.70
CA ASN A 92 -10.11 16.46 7.80
C ASN A 92 -9.07 15.57 8.51
N ALA A 93 -9.50 14.75 9.47
CA ALA A 93 -8.62 13.80 10.14
C ALA A 93 -8.09 12.73 9.18
N VAL A 94 -8.95 12.15 8.33
CA VAL A 94 -8.54 11.15 7.33
C VAL A 94 -7.57 11.74 6.30
N ARG A 95 -7.83 12.98 5.85
CA ARG A 95 -6.93 13.69 4.91
C ARG A 95 -5.54 13.88 5.52
N ARG A 96 -5.46 14.44 6.73
CA ARG A 96 -4.20 14.64 7.45
C ARG A 96 -3.48 13.33 7.77
N LEU A 97 -4.23 12.27 8.11
CA LEU A 97 -3.67 10.94 8.31
C LEU A 97 -3.01 10.45 7.02
N LEU A 98 -3.71 10.52 5.89
CA LEU A 98 -3.16 10.08 4.61
C LEU A 98 -1.93 10.88 4.21
N GLU A 99 -1.94 12.21 4.39
CA GLU A 99 -0.77 13.07 4.19
C GLU A 99 0.40 12.66 5.09
N ARG A 100 0.14 12.39 6.38
CA ARG A 100 1.19 11.96 7.30
C ARG A 100 1.78 10.62 6.90
N VAL A 101 0.94 9.63 6.56
CA VAL A 101 1.38 8.30 6.11
C VAL A 101 2.22 8.43 4.84
N PHE A 102 1.85 9.32 3.91
CA PHE A 102 2.61 9.56 2.69
C PHE A 102 4.07 9.92 2.97
N TYR A 103 4.31 10.85 3.89
CA TYR A 103 5.65 11.29 4.23
C TYR A 103 6.42 10.28 5.10
N VAL A 104 5.80 9.68 6.12
CA VAL A 104 6.53 8.74 7.01
C VAL A 104 6.91 7.43 6.33
N THR A 105 6.22 7.05 5.25
CA THR A 105 6.51 5.85 4.45
C THR A 105 7.41 6.11 3.24
N GLU A 106 7.88 7.34 3.03
CA GLU A 106 8.70 7.72 1.86
C GLU A 106 9.94 6.83 1.69
N ARG A 107 10.60 6.51 2.81
CA ARG A 107 11.80 5.65 2.80
C ARG A 107 11.54 4.26 2.25
N GLU A 108 10.37 3.68 2.51
CA GLU A 108 9.99 2.35 2.00
C GLU A 108 9.89 2.36 0.46
N ARG A 109 9.28 3.42 -0.10
CA ARG A 109 9.19 3.61 -1.56
C ARG A 109 10.57 3.78 -2.20
N LEU A 110 11.44 4.59 -1.59
CA LEU A 110 12.82 4.79 -2.07
C LEU A 110 13.60 3.47 -2.08
N GLN A 111 13.51 2.68 -1.01
CA GLN A 111 14.19 1.39 -0.89
C GLN A 111 13.66 0.35 -1.88
N ALA A 112 12.36 0.39 -2.19
CA ALA A 112 11.74 -0.48 -3.18
C ALA A 112 11.92 0.00 -4.63
N GLY A 113 12.66 1.09 -4.86
CA GLY A 113 12.94 1.61 -6.21
C GLY A 113 11.74 2.26 -6.91
N VAL A 114 10.68 2.61 -6.16
CA VAL A 114 9.47 3.23 -6.71
C VAL A 114 9.80 4.61 -7.28
N LYS A 115 9.40 4.86 -8.53
CA LYS A 115 9.72 6.10 -9.26
C LYS A 115 8.60 7.11 -9.10
N ARG A 116 8.93 8.38 -8.86
CA ARG A 116 7.95 9.47 -8.93
C ARG A 116 7.52 9.70 -10.37
N GLY A 117 6.22 9.77 -10.61
CA GLY A 117 5.71 10.07 -11.95
C GLY A 117 4.21 9.95 -12.09
N ARG A 118 3.73 10.17 -13.31
CA ARG A 118 2.37 9.79 -13.70
C ARG A 118 2.40 8.37 -14.23
N PHE A 119 1.54 7.54 -13.67
CA PHE A 119 1.28 6.22 -14.25
C PHE A 119 0.62 6.40 -15.62
N SER A 120 1.25 5.85 -16.65
CA SER A 120 0.69 5.68 -17.99
C SER A 120 0.74 4.19 -18.30
N PRO A 121 -0.41 3.50 -18.36
CA PRO A 121 -0.48 2.12 -18.83
C PRO A 121 -0.15 2.01 -20.31
#